data_AF-A0A950PM78-F1
#
_entry.id   AF-A0A950PM78-F1
#
_cell.length_a   1.000
_cell.length_b   1.000
_cell.length_c   1.000
_cell.angle_alpha   90.00
_cell.angle_beta   90.00
_cell.angle_gamma   90.00
#
_symmetry.space_group_name_H-M   'P 1'
#
loop_
_entity.id
_entity.type
_entity.pdbx_description
1 polymer ?
#
loop_
_entity_poly.entity_id
_entity_poly.type
_entity_poly.pdbx_seq_one_letter_code
_entity_poly.pdbx_strand_id
1 'polypeptide(L)'
;MSSMDLDPEPALHAARARVLADLAACDVNDAAVASLVEDAVVHRRWWVGQWPEGTEYVAGLIAQDVQDALLERHGRWPLCPACTGSGDPHALDVEPDLGPDPHWVCGKQGAVVAPLGALDGAV
;
A
#
# COMPACT_ATOMS: atom_id res chain seq x y z
N MET A 1 6.85 -13.89 -30.25
CA MET A 1 6.60 -12.65 -29.49
C MET A 1 7.64 -12.61 -28.40
N SER A 2 8.75 -11.90 -28.65
CA SER A 2 9.80 -11.75 -27.63
C SER A 2 9.23 -10.93 -26.48
N SER A 3 9.29 -11.50 -25.28
CA SER A 3 9.22 -10.77 -24.02
C SER A 3 10.26 -9.66 -24.11
N MET A 4 9.82 -8.43 -24.35
CA MET A 4 10.63 -7.26 -24.08
C MET A 4 10.72 -7.24 -22.55
N ASP A 5 11.92 -7.39 -22.00
CA ASP A 5 12.16 -7.28 -20.56
C ASP A 5 11.62 -5.91 -20.09
N LEU A 6 10.37 -5.89 -19.62
CA LEU A 6 9.78 -4.72 -19.00
C LEU A 6 10.47 -4.58 -17.65
N ASP A 7 11.41 -3.64 -17.59
CA ASP A 7 12.05 -3.25 -16.35
C ASP A 7 10.97 -2.94 -15.28
N PRO A 8 10.89 -3.69 -14.17
CA PRO A 8 9.88 -3.47 -13.15
C PRO A 8 10.19 -2.27 -12.25
N GLU A 9 11.41 -1.72 -12.30
CA GLU A 9 11.86 -0.66 -11.41
C GLU A 9 10.98 0.59 -11.42
N PRO A 10 10.49 1.12 -12.56
CA PRO A 10 9.59 2.26 -12.56
C PRO A 10 8.28 2.00 -11.81
N ALA A 11 7.70 0.80 -11.95
CA ALA A 11 6.47 0.41 -11.27
C ALA A 11 6.70 0.26 -9.77
N LEU A 12 7.80 -0.38 -9.36
CA LEU A 12 8.20 -0.54 -7.97
C LEU A 12 8.49 0.81 -7.31
N HIS A 13 9.17 1.72 -8.00
CA HIS A 13 9.44 3.07 -7.50
C HIS A 13 8.16 3.90 -7.34
N ALA A 14 7.24 3.81 -8.29
CA ALA A 14 5.94 4.47 -8.20
C ALA A 14 5.10 3.93 -7.04
N ALA A 15 5.06 2.61 -6.87
CA ALA A 15 4.39 1.96 -5.74
C ALA A 15 4.98 2.40 -4.39
N ARG A 16 6.32 2.34 -4.25
CA ARG A 16 7.02 2.83 -3.05
C ARG A 16 6.65 4.27 -2.72
N ALA A 17 6.68 5.16 -3.72
CA ALA A 17 6.39 6.58 -3.51
C ALA A 17 4.96 6.80 -3.00
N ARG A 18 3.98 6.06 -3.54
CA ARG A 18 2.58 6.12 -3.07
C ARG A 18 2.43 5.65 -1.63
N VAL A 19 3.02 4.51 -1.27
CA VAL A 19 2.95 3.98 0.10
C VAL A 19 3.63 4.93 1.09
N LEU A 20 4.79 5.49 0.75
CA LEU A 20 5.45 6.49 1.59
C LEU A 20 4.63 7.78 1.76
N ALA A 21 3.89 8.20 0.74
CA ALA A 21 3.01 9.37 0.83
C ALA A 21 1.87 9.13 1.84
N ASP A 22 1.24 7.96 1.80
CA ASP A 22 0.18 7.60 2.74
C ASP A 22 0.68 7.41 4.17
N LEU A 23 1.86 6.82 4.33
CA LEU A 23 2.55 6.72 5.61
C LEU A 23 2.83 8.10 6.20
N ALA A 24 3.32 9.04 5.38
CA ALA A 24 3.54 10.42 5.81
C ALA A 24 2.24 11.14 6.16
N ALA A 25 1.16 10.93 5.41
CA ALA A 25 -0.17 11.50 5.70
C ALA A 25 -0.74 11.03 7.05
N CYS A 26 -0.34 9.84 7.51
CA CYS A 26 -0.74 9.28 8.81
C CYS A 26 0.27 9.51 9.94
N ASP A 27 1.33 10.28 9.72
CA ASP A 27 2.44 10.49 10.68
C ASP A 27 3.16 9.17 11.10
N VAL A 28 3.24 8.21 10.17
CA VAL A 28 3.91 6.91 10.34
C VAL A 28 5.12 6.84 9.39
N ASN A 29 6.11 7.73 9.56
CA ASN A 29 7.18 7.94 8.56
C ASN A 29 8.61 7.90 9.11
N ASP A 30 8.85 7.19 10.21
CA ASP A 30 10.20 7.03 10.76
C ASP A 30 11.08 6.08 9.92
N ALA A 31 12.38 6.03 10.26
CA ALA A 31 13.36 5.22 9.54
C ALA A 31 13.13 3.70 9.65
N ALA A 32 12.54 3.22 10.74
CA ALA A 32 12.22 1.80 10.90
C ALA A 32 11.05 1.43 9.99
N VAL A 33 10.04 2.31 9.86
CA VAL A 33 8.94 2.15 8.92
C VAL A 33 9.42 2.19 7.47
N ALA A 34 10.31 3.13 7.13
CA ALA A 34 10.89 3.19 5.79
C ALA A 34 11.60 1.88 5.41
N SER A 35 12.28 1.24 6.36
CA SER A 35 12.91 -0.08 6.15
C SER A 35 11.87 -1.16 5.81
N LEU A 36 10.69 -1.15 6.45
CA LEU A 36 9.61 -2.11 6.14
C LEU A 36 9.11 -1.96 4.70
N VAL A 37 9.00 -0.72 4.21
CA VAL A 37 8.62 -0.44 2.83
C VAL A 37 9.66 -0.99 1.86
N GLU A 38 10.94 -0.77 2.13
CA GLU A 38 12.01 -1.30 1.27
C GLU A 38 12.05 -2.84 1.27
N ASP A 39 11.82 -3.49 2.42
CA ASP A 39 11.72 -4.94 2.50
C ASP A 39 10.57 -5.47 1.62
N ALA A 40 9.39 -4.82 1.67
CA ALA A 40 8.26 -5.15 0.81
C ALA A 40 8.59 -4.95 -0.68
N VAL A 41 9.25 -3.83 -1.04
CA VAL A 41 9.68 -3.56 -2.43
C VAL A 41 10.67 -4.62 -2.91
N VAL A 42 11.65 -5.01 -2.11
CA VAL A 42 12.63 -6.06 -2.44
C VAL A 42 11.94 -7.40 -2.66
N HIS A 43 11.01 -7.76 -1.78
CA HIS A 43 10.22 -8.98 -1.93
C HIS A 43 9.41 -8.95 -3.25
N ARG A 44 8.74 -7.82 -3.55
CA ARG A 44 7.92 -7.69 -4.77
C ARG A 44 8.73 -7.56 -6.04
N ARG A 45 9.96 -7.04 -6.00
CA ARG A 45 10.93 -7.08 -7.11
C ARG A 45 11.21 -8.51 -7.55
N TRP A 46 11.49 -9.41 -6.60
CA TRP A 46 11.71 -10.81 -6.93
C TRP A 46 10.45 -11.44 -7.55
N TRP A 47 9.28 -11.15 -6.97
CA TRP A 47 7.99 -11.68 -7.43
C TRP A 47 7.66 -11.27 -8.88
N VAL A 48 7.75 -9.98 -9.23
CA VAL A 48 7.53 -9.54 -10.63
C VAL A 48 8.64 -9.99 -11.57
N GLY A 49 9.85 -10.24 -11.07
CA GLY A 49 10.90 -10.88 -11.84
C GLY A 49 10.53 -12.31 -12.28
N GLN A 50 9.63 -12.99 -11.56
CA GLN A 50 9.07 -14.28 -11.97
C GLN A 50 7.82 -14.12 -12.85
N TRP A 51 7.10 -13.00 -12.73
CA TRP A 51 5.87 -12.71 -13.46
C TRP A 51 5.77 -11.21 -13.83
N PRO A 52 6.29 -10.80 -15.00
CA PRO A 52 6.38 -9.38 -15.37
C PRO A 52 5.04 -8.66 -15.50
N GLU A 53 3.99 -9.35 -15.94
CA GLU A 53 2.63 -8.80 -15.99
C GLU A 53 2.13 -8.41 -14.61
N GLY A 54 2.70 -8.98 -13.54
CA GLY A 54 2.39 -8.63 -12.16
C GLY A 54 2.75 -7.19 -11.76
N THR A 55 3.45 -6.44 -12.61
CA THR A 55 3.79 -5.02 -12.39
C THR A 55 2.57 -4.13 -12.18
N GLU A 56 1.39 -4.49 -12.69
CA GLU A 56 0.16 -3.73 -12.47
C GLU A 56 -0.39 -3.89 -11.03
N TYR A 57 0.00 -4.96 -10.31
CA TYR A 57 -0.51 -5.29 -8.98
C TYR A 57 0.40 -4.86 -7.81
N VAL A 58 1.68 -4.55 -8.09
CA VAL A 58 2.68 -4.33 -7.03
C VAL A 58 2.32 -3.20 -6.07
N ALA A 59 1.60 -2.18 -6.53
CA ALA A 59 1.22 -1.07 -5.67
C ALA A 59 0.31 -1.51 -4.52
N GLY A 60 -0.74 -2.28 -4.80
CA GLY A 60 -1.65 -2.81 -3.78
C GLY A 60 -0.97 -3.83 -2.88
N LEU A 61 -0.16 -4.70 -3.48
CA LEU A 61 0.58 -5.75 -2.75
C LEU A 61 1.63 -5.17 -1.79
N ILE A 62 2.37 -4.14 -2.19
CA ILE A 62 3.33 -3.47 -1.28
C ILE A 62 2.58 -2.80 -0.13
N ALA A 63 1.43 -2.17 -0.39
CA ALA A 63 0.62 -1.57 0.68
C ALA A 63 0.17 -2.63 1.69
N GLN A 64 -0.35 -3.77 1.22
CA GLN A 64 -0.75 -4.90 2.08
C GLN A 64 0.44 -5.47 2.89
N ASP A 65 1.58 -5.71 2.25
CA ASP A 65 2.79 -6.20 2.94
C ASP A 65 3.23 -5.24 4.07
N VAL A 66 3.11 -3.93 3.83
CA VAL A 66 3.41 -2.90 4.84
C VAL A 66 2.36 -2.88 5.94
N GLN A 67 1.07 -3.06 5.63
CA GLN A 67 0.02 -3.21 6.66
C GLN A 67 0.32 -4.39 7.59
N ASP A 68 0.67 -5.55 7.02
CA ASP A 68 1.00 -6.76 7.78
C ASP A 68 2.23 -6.52 8.67
N ALA A 69 3.30 -5.93 8.11
CA ALA A 69 4.52 -5.64 8.86
C ALA A 69 4.31 -4.60 9.97
N LEU A 70 3.45 -3.61 9.74
CA LEU A 70 3.10 -2.61 10.76
C LEU A 70 2.19 -3.18 11.84
N LEU A 71 1.26 -4.08 11.49
CA LEU A 71 0.33 -4.67 12.45
C LEU A 71 1.08 -5.34 13.62
N GLU A 72 2.18 -6.01 13.31
CA GLU A 72 3.02 -6.68 14.31
C GLU A 72 3.83 -5.72 15.20
N ARG A 73 4.19 -4.53 14.70
CA ARG A 73 5.22 -3.65 15.32
C ARG A 73 4.70 -2.29 15.80
N HIS A 74 3.74 -1.71 15.09
CA HIS A 74 3.20 -0.37 15.29
C HIS A 74 1.68 -0.38 15.52
N GLY A 75 0.99 -1.44 15.09
CA GLY A 75 -0.45 -1.57 15.14
C GLY A 75 -1.11 -1.28 13.79
N ARG A 76 -2.41 -1.01 13.82
CA ARG A 76 -3.24 -0.88 12.62
C ARG A 76 -2.88 0.38 11.84
N TRP A 77 -2.68 0.22 10.53
CA TRP A 77 -2.44 1.31 9.60
C TRP A 77 -3.06 1.01 8.22
N PRO A 78 -3.52 2.03 7.48
CA PRO A 78 -3.88 3.36 7.97
C PRO A 78 -5.20 3.28 8.75
N LEU A 79 -5.35 4.07 9.82
CA LEU A 79 -6.62 4.12 10.54
C LEU A 79 -7.68 4.84 9.70
N CYS A 80 -8.90 4.29 9.70
CA CYS A 80 -10.03 4.89 9.01
C CYS A 80 -10.40 6.26 9.63
N PRO A 81 -10.29 7.39 8.90
CA PRO A 81 -10.59 8.70 9.46
C PRO A 81 -12.07 8.83 9.84
N ALA A 82 -12.97 8.25 9.03
CA ALA A 82 -14.42 8.28 9.25
C ALA A 82 -14.86 7.53 10.52
N CYS A 83 -14.13 6.50 10.96
CA CYS A 83 -14.49 5.66 12.11
C CYS A 83 -13.64 5.92 13.37
N THR A 84 -12.58 6.72 13.26
CA THR A 84 -11.73 7.05 14.43
C THR A 84 -12.51 7.83 15.49
N GLY A 85 -13.41 8.74 15.07
CA GLY A 85 -14.26 9.53 15.98
C GLY A 85 -15.40 8.75 16.66
N SER A 86 -15.75 7.55 16.16
CA SER A 86 -16.85 6.74 16.72
C SER A 86 -16.42 5.75 17.81
N GLY A 87 -15.13 5.78 18.22
CA GLY A 87 -14.62 4.94 19.31
C GLY A 87 -14.30 3.49 18.94
N ASP A 88 -14.32 3.15 17.64
CA ASP A 88 -14.00 1.82 17.13
C ASP A 88 -13.04 1.93 15.92
N PRO A 89 -11.81 2.44 16.16
CA PRO A 89 -10.82 2.65 15.11
C PRO A 89 -10.38 1.32 14.50
N HIS A 90 -10.35 1.26 13.19
CA HIS A 90 -9.93 0.09 12.42
C HIS A 90 -9.00 0.52 11.28
N ALA A 91 -8.25 -0.45 10.73
CA ALA A 91 -7.48 -0.22 9.52
C ALA A 91 -8.41 -0.09 8.32
N LEU A 92 -8.04 0.71 7.34
CA LEU A 92 -8.59 0.61 5.98
C LEU A 92 -8.08 -0.65 5.31
N ASP A 93 -8.87 -1.20 4.40
CA ASP A 93 -8.46 -2.32 3.55
C ASP A 93 -7.97 -1.80 2.20
N VAL A 94 -7.11 -2.55 1.51
CA VAL A 94 -6.68 -2.24 0.14
C VAL A 94 -7.55 -3.04 -0.82
N GLU A 95 -8.30 -2.35 -1.68
CA GLU A 95 -9.10 -2.99 -2.73
C GLU A 95 -8.62 -2.54 -4.12
N PRO A 96 -8.70 -3.41 -5.14
CA PRO A 96 -8.91 -4.85 -5.02
C PRO A 96 -7.74 -5.54 -4.27
N ASP A 97 -8.03 -6.62 -3.53
CA ASP A 97 -6.98 -7.45 -2.88
C ASP A 97 -5.86 -7.85 -3.86
N LEU A 98 -6.23 -8.14 -5.12
CA LEU A 98 -5.30 -8.36 -6.22
C LEU A 98 -5.89 -7.78 -7.51
N GLY A 99 -5.37 -6.63 -7.94
CA GLY A 99 -5.80 -5.99 -9.18
C GLY A 99 -5.18 -4.60 -9.38
N PRO A 100 -5.42 -3.98 -10.54
CA PRO A 100 -4.97 -2.62 -10.82
C PRO A 100 -5.77 -1.58 -10.02
N ASP A 101 -5.28 -0.34 -10.03
CA ASP A 101 -5.93 0.82 -9.38
C ASP A 101 -6.27 0.61 -7.88
N PRO A 102 -5.28 0.21 -7.06
CA PRO A 102 -5.51 -0.03 -5.64
C PRO A 102 -5.93 1.25 -4.91
N HIS A 103 -6.89 1.11 -4.00
CA HIS A 103 -7.45 2.20 -3.21
C HIS A 103 -7.82 1.72 -1.81
N TRP A 104 -7.81 2.66 -0.87
CA TRP A 104 -8.20 2.43 0.51
C TRP A 104 -9.71 2.41 0.65
N VAL A 105 -10.24 1.41 1.33
CA VAL A 105 -11.67 1.29 1.63
C VAL A 105 -11.91 1.15 3.13
N CYS A 106 -13.04 1.70 3.57
CA CYS A 106 -13.56 1.44 4.90
C CYS A 106 -14.40 0.16 4.87
N GLY A 107 -13.85 -0.98 5.30
CA GLY A 107 -14.58 -2.26 5.32
C GLY A 107 -15.89 -2.24 6.12
N LYS A 108 -16.03 -1.36 7.12
CA LYS A 108 -17.29 -1.21 7.88
C LYS A 108 -18.40 -0.51 7.10
N GLN A 109 -18.05 0.47 6.28
CA GLN A 109 -19.00 1.30 5.54
C GLN A 109 -19.13 0.88 4.08
N GLY A 110 -18.23 0.02 3.58
CA GLY A 110 -18.17 -0.36 2.17
C GLY A 110 -17.87 0.82 1.25
N ALA A 111 -17.14 1.82 1.75
CA ALA A 111 -16.91 3.08 1.06
C ALA A 111 -15.42 3.25 0.71
N VAL A 112 -15.15 3.70 -0.52
CA VAL A 112 -13.82 4.13 -0.95
C VAL A 112 -13.45 5.41 -0.19
N VAL A 113 -12.29 5.40 0.45
CA VAL A 113 -11.74 6.53 1.20
C VAL A 113 -10.83 7.37 0.30
N ALA A 114 -9.83 6.74 -0.33
CA ALA A 114 -8.91 7.42 -1.23
C ALA A 114 -8.16 6.45 -2.14
N PRO A 115 -7.68 6.88 -3.32
CA PRO A 115 -6.65 6.14 -4.05
C PRO A 115 -5.38 5.92 -3.21
N LEU A 116 -4.65 4.85 -3.49
CA LEU A 116 -3.34 4.63 -2.86
C LEU A 116 -2.36 5.77 -3.21
N GLY A 117 -1.75 6.37 -2.19
CA GLY A 117 -0.86 7.52 -2.26
C GLY A 117 -1.55 8.88 -2.13
N ALA A 118 -2.84 8.92 -1.81
CA ALA A 118 -3.64 10.13 -1.76
C ALA A 118 -4.36 10.37 -0.41
N LEU A 119 -3.92 9.72 0.69
CA LEU A 119 -4.56 9.90 2.00
C LEU A 119 -4.49 11.33 2.56
N ASP A 120 -3.50 12.13 2.20
CA ASP A 120 -3.39 13.54 2.62
C ASP A 120 -4.56 14.42 2.11
N GLY A 121 -5.23 13.97 1.04
CA GLY A 121 -6.44 14.60 0.50
C GLY A 121 -7.74 13.89 0.87
N ALA A 122 -7.69 12.82 1.67
CA ALA A 122 -8.86 12.06 2.07
C ALA A 122 -9.64 12.83 3.16
N VAL A 123 -10.94 13.04 2.92
CA VAL A 123 -11.88 13.73 3.82
C VAL A 123 -12.53 12.80 4.83
#